data_AF-A0A314ZG93-F1
#
_entry.id   AF-A0A314ZG93-F1
#
_cell.length_a   1.000
_cell.length_b   1.000
_cell.length_c   1.000
_cell.angle_alpha   90.00
_cell.angle_beta   90.00
_cell.angle_gamma   90.00
#
_symmetry.space_group_name_H-M   'P 1'
#
loop_
_entity.id
_entity.type
_entity.pdbx_description
1 polymer ?
#
loop_
_entity_poly.entity_id
_entity_poly.type
_entity_poly.pdbx_seq_one_letter_code
_entity_poly.pdbx_strand_id
1 'polypeptide(L)'
;MRMWFLVNPPVGATIQVENIDDFKWLNSSSCSVLRQLESARLQEYYFKANHPSSLSLGSDHLKYRNPKYLSLLNHLRFYLPDVYPKLDKILFLDDDIVVQKDLTSLWSIDLQGMVNGAVETCKESFHRYDKYLNFSNPIIYANFDPNACGWAFGMNIFDLKEWRKRNITGIYHRWQDMNEDRTLWKLGTLPPGLITFYNLTHPLDRGWHALGLGYDPALNQTAIENAAVIHYNGNYKPWLDLAISKYKAYWSKYVMFDNPFLRLCSISE
;
A
#
# COMPACT_ATOMS: atom_id res chain seq x y z
N MET A 1 -7.88 9.20 -15.37
CA MET A 1 -8.75 9.51 -14.21
C MET A 1 -9.49 10.84 -14.29
N ARG A 2 -8.87 11.98 -14.68
CA ARG A 2 -9.59 13.27 -14.80
C ARG A 2 -10.90 13.18 -15.60
N MET A 3 -10.85 12.59 -16.79
CA MET A 3 -12.04 12.41 -17.63
C MET A 3 -13.13 11.55 -16.98
N TRP A 4 -12.73 10.54 -16.19
CA TRP A 4 -13.69 9.67 -15.51
C TRP A 4 -14.55 10.45 -14.51
N PHE A 5 -13.94 11.31 -13.69
CA PHE A 5 -14.67 12.13 -12.71
C PHE A 5 -15.45 13.30 -13.34
N LEU A 6 -15.08 13.73 -14.56
CA LEU A 6 -15.90 14.68 -15.33
C LEU A 6 -17.22 14.04 -15.80
N VAL A 7 -17.17 12.77 -16.21
CA VAL A 7 -18.35 12.03 -16.66
C VAL A 7 -19.14 11.45 -15.48
N ASN A 8 -18.47 11.17 -14.36
CA ASN A 8 -19.04 10.59 -13.14
C ASN A 8 -18.76 11.47 -11.92
N PRO A 9 -19.32 12.70 -11.86
CA PRO A 9 -19.05 13.62 -10.77
C PRO A 9 -19.69 13.14 -9.46
N PRO A 10 -18.91 12.95 -8.39
CA PRO A 10 -19.47 12.59 -7.09
C PRO A 10 -20.23 13.78 -6.49
N VAL A 11 -21.44 13.52 -6.00
CA VAL A 11 -22.30 14.55 -5.42
C VAL A 11 -21.73 15.01 -4.08
N GLY A 12 -21.54 16.32 -3.91
CA GLY A 12 -21.11 16.92 -2.63
C GLY A 12 -19.62 16.75 -2.30
N ALA A 13 -18.80 16.30 -3.26
CA ALA A 13 -17.35 16.15 -3.07
C ALA A 13 -16.56 17.03 -4.06
N THR A 14 -15.47 17.61 -3.57
CA THR A 14 -14.46 18.25 -4.43
C THR A 14 -13.44 17.18 -4.85
N ILE A 15 -13.19 17.06 -6.14
CA ILE A 15 -12.24 16.08 -6.69
C ILE A 15 -11.00 16.78 -7.21
N GLN A 16 -9.85 16.35 -6.70
CA GLN A 16 -8.53 16.76 -7.14
C GLN A 16 -7.80 15.54 -7.69
N VAL A 17 -7.35 15.61 -8.94
CA VAL A 17 -6.58 14.53 -9.59
C VAL A 17 -5.20 15.07 -9.93
N GLU A 18 -4.23 14.63 -9.15
CA GLU A 18 -2.82 14.99 -9.30
C GLU A 18 -2.09 14.02 -10.22
N ASN A 19 -1.11 14.54 -10.96
CA ASN A 19 -0.10 13.72 -11.63
C ASN A 19 1.20 13.79 -10.83
N ILE A 20 1.85 12.64 -10.65
CA ILE A 20 3.13 12.56 -9.95
C ILE A 20 4.21 13.44 -10.58
N ASP A 21 4.18 13.62 -11.90
CA ASP A 21 5.14 14.45 -12.65
C ASP A 21 4.98 15.95 -12.36
N ASP A 22 3.85 16.35 -11.76
CA ASP A 22 3.58 17.73 -11.36
C ASP A 22 4.24 18.09 -10.02
N PHE A 23 4.63 17.09 -9.21
CA PHE A 23 5.35 17.31 -7.94
C PHE A 23 6.83 17.63 -8.19
N LYS A 24 7.14 18.89 -8.49
CA LYS A 24 8.53 19.34 -8.75
C LYS A 24 9.49 19.14 -7.58
N TRP A 25 8.95 19.09 -6.36
CA TRP A 25 9.71 18.78 -5.16
C TRP A 25 10.07 17.29 -5.04
N LEU A 26 9.42 16.39 -5.78
CA LEU A 26 9.67 14.94 -5.74
C LEU A 26 10.74 14.58 -6.78
N ASN A 27 12.00 14.59 -6.36
CA ASN A 27 13.16 14.28 -7.20
C ASN A 27 14.21 13.51 -6.40
N SER A 28 15.32 13.08 -7.01
CA SER A 28 16.34 12.27 -6.32
C SER A 28 17.03 12.97 -5.15
N SER A 29 17.03 14.31 -5.10
CA SER A 29 17.57 15.04 -3.95
C SER A 29 16.68 14.93 -2.71
N SER A 30 15.36 14.81 -2.90
CA SER A 30 14.35 14.81 -1.83
C SER A 30 13.75 13.44 -1.55
N CYS A 31 13.90 12.47 -2.45
CA CYS A 31 13.31 11.14 -2.34
C CYS A 31 14.40 10.06 -2.38
N SER A 32 14.63 9.42 -1.22
CA SER A 32 15.57 8.29 -1.08
C SER A 32 15.33 7.19 -2.11
N VAL A 33 14.05 6.88 -2.41
CA VAL A 33 13.71 5.84 -3.39
C VAL A 33 14.09 6.26 -4.80
N LEU A 34 13.86 7.51 -5.20
CA LEU A 34 14.26 7.97 -6.54
C LEU A 34 15.78 7.96 -6.70
N ARG A 35 16.49 8.40 -5.66
CA ARG A 35 17.96 8.35 -5.63
C ARG A 35 18.49 6.94 -5.78
N GLN A 36 17.86 5.99 -5.10
CA GLN A 36 18.16 4.57 -5.24
C GLN A 36 17.84 4.06 -6.64
N LEU A 37 16.67 4.38 -7.20
CA LEU A 37 16.27 3.97 -8.56
C LEU A 37 17.20 4.51 -9.65
N GLU A 38 17.73 5.72 -9.46
CA GLU A 38 18.72 6.34 -10.33
C GLU A 38 20.13 5.75 -10.16
N SER A 39 20.38 4.93 -9.13
CA SER A 39 21.69 4.35 -8.90
C SER A 39 22.00 3.23 -9.88
N ALA A 40 23.22 3.23 -10.42
CA ALA A 40 23.69 2.26 -11.41
C ALA A 40 23.57 0.81 -10.92
N ARG A 41 23.72 0.58 -9.61
CA ARG A 41 23.59 -0.72 -8.94
C ARG A 41 22.17 -1.26 -9.00
N LEU A 42 21.18 -0.38 -8.89
CA LEU A 42 19.77 -0.72 -8.93
C LEU A 42 19.29 -0.93 -10.36
N GLN A 43 19.81 -0.12 -11.30
CA GLN A 43 19.63 -0.38 -12.71
C GLN A 43 20.20 -1.74 -13.12
N GLU A 44 21.36 -2.11 -12.59
CA GLU A 44 21.98 -3.41 -12.83
C GLU A 44 21.17 -4.58 -12.26
N TYR A 45 20.69 -4.46 -11.02
CA TYR A 45 19.87 -5.49 -10.37
C TYR A 45 18.54 -5.76 -11.08
N TYR A 46 17.86 -4.72 -11.57
CA TYR A 46 16.56 -4.86 -12.24
C TYR A 46 16.65 -5.07 -13.76
N PHE A 47 17.62 -4.46 -14.46
CA PHE A 47 17.61 -4.37 -15.93
C PHE A 47 18.75 -5.13 -16.65
N LYS A 48 19.82 -5.58 -15.98
CA LYS A 48 20.98 -6.20 -16.68
C LYS A 48 20.90 -7.72 -16.90
N ALA A 49 19.79 -8.37 -16.56
CA ALA A 49 19.64 -9.83 -16.73
C ALA A 49 19.17 -10.29 -18.12
N ASN A 50 19.48 -9.53 -19.18
CA ASN A 50 19.26 -9.95 -20.57
C ASN A 50 20.45 -10.75 -21.17
N HIS A 51 21.42 -11.18 -20.34
CA HIS A 51 22.46 -12.10 -20.77
C HIS A 51 22.04 -13.56 -20.49
N PRO A 52 22.08 -14.46 -21.50
CA PRO A 52 21.64 -15.86 -21.38
C PRO A 52 22.37 -16.68 -20.29
N SER A 53 23.50 -16.20 -19.78
CA SER A 53 24.36 -16.90 -18.82
C SER A 53 23.95 -16.76 -17.35
N SER A 54 22.97 -15.92 -16.99
CA SER A 54 22.53 -15.75 -15.59
C SER A 54 21.38 -16.70 -15.17
N LEU A 55 20.94 -17.61 -16.03
CA LEU A 55 19.85 -18.56 -15.77
C LEU A 55 20.20 -19.62 -14.70
N SER A 56 21.45 -19.69 -14.25
CA SER A 56 21.93 -20.61 -13.21
C SER A 56 21.78 -20.07 -11.78
N LEU A 57 21.47 -18.78 -11.60
CA LEU A 57 21.24 -18.17 -10.27
C LEU A 57 19.74 -18.08 -9.98
N GLY A 58 19.16 -19.19 -9.53
CA GLY A 58 17.94 -19.25 -8.72
C GLY A 58 16.66 -18.69 -9.35
N SER A 59 15.71 -19.58 -9.64
CA SER A 59 14.30 -19.27 -9.96
C SER A 59 13.61 -18.32 -8.97
N ASP A 60 14.15 -18.21 -7.74
CA ASP A 60 13.70 -17.34 -6.67
C ASP A 60 13.96 -15.84 -6.91
N HIS A 61 14.52 -15.40 -8.03
CA HIS A 61 14.70 -13.96 -8.32
C HIS A 61 13.76 -13.40 -9.40
N LEU A 62 12.98 -14.25 -10.08
CA LEU A 62 12.10 -13.83 -11.19
C LEU A 62 10.83 -13.09 -10.73
N LYS A 63 10.22 -13.50 -9.61
CA LYS A 63 9.05 -12.82 -9.00
C LYS A 63 9.37 -11.38 -8.57
N TYR A 64 10.65 -11.08 -8.42
CA TYR A 64 11.21 -9.88 -7.81
C TYR A 64 11.65 -8.83 -8.85
N ARG A 65 11.31 -9.02 -10.13
CA ARG A 65 11.54 -8.09 -11.25
C ARG A 65 10.31 -7.26 -11.65
N ASN A 66 9.23 -7.28 -10.87
CA ASN A 66 8.00 -6.56 -11.21
C ASN A 66 8.18 -5.04 -10.98
N PRO A 67 8.08 -4.19 -12.02
CA PRO A 67 8.22 -2.74 -11.91
C PRO A 67 7.21 -2.09 -10.96
N LYS A 68 6.10 -2.77 -10.64
CA LYS A 68 5.11 -2.30 -9.65
C LYS A 68 5.73 -2.02 -8.28
N TYR A 69 6.76 -2.77 -7.89
CA TYR A 69 7.48 -2.55 -6.63
C TYR A 69 8.42 -1.35 -6.65
N LEU A 70 8.66 -0.77 -7.82
CA LEU A 70 9.41 0.47 -8.04
C LEU A 70 8.48 1.64 -8.38
N SER A 71 7.16 1.42 -8.38
CA SER A 71 6.20 2.47 -8.67
C SER A 71 6.30 3.56 -7.61
N LEU A 72 6.81 4.72 -8.03
CA LEU A 72 6.92 5.91 -7.19
C LEU A 72 5.56 6.32 -6.61
N LEU A 73 4.47 6.02 -7.32
CA LEU A 73 3.09 6.22 -6.84
C LEU A 73 2.82 5.48 -5.53
N ASN A 74 3.39 4.28 -5.34
CA ASN A 74 3.25 3.56 -4.07
C ASN A 74 4.06 4.23 -2.96
N HIS A 75 5.13 4.94 -3.27
CA HIS A 75 5.95 5.64 -2.29
C HIS A 75 5.43 7.03 -1.93
N LEU A 76 4.55 7.63 -2.75
CA LEU A 76 3.90 8.91 -2.43
C LEU A 76 3.13 8.89 -1.10
N ARG A 77 2.67 7.72 -0.65
CA ARG A 77 2.00 7.57 0.65
C ARG A 77 2.88 7.99 1.85
N PHE A 78 4.20 8.04 1.68
CA PHE A 78 5.13 8.52 2.72
C PHE A 78 5.38 10.04 2.69
N TYR A 79 4.75 10.74 1.74
CA TYR A 79 4.86 12.18 1.54
C TYR A 79 3.49 12.86 1.62
N LEU A 80 2.50 12.23 2.27
CA LEU A 80 1.16 12.81 2.40
C LEU A 80 1.15 14.23 3.00
N PRO A 81 2.00 14.57 3.99
CA PRO A 81 2.09 15.96 4.45
C PRO A 81 2.67 16.93 3.42
N ASP A 82 3.57 16.48 2.53
CA ASP A 82 4.15 17.31 1.47
C ASP A 82 3.15 17.52 0.31
N VAL A 83 2.37 16.48 -0.01
CA VAL A 83 1.28 16.54 -1.00
C VAL A 83 0.14 17.43 -0.48
N TYR A 84 -0.22 17.30 0.81
CA TYR A 84 -1.34 18.00 1.42
C TYR A 84 -0.93 18.77 2.70
N PRO A 85 -0.13 19.84 2.59
CA PRO A 85 0.47 20.53 3.74
C PRO A 85 -0.55 21.24 4.63
N LYS A 86 -1.73 21.54 4.11
CA LYS A 86 -2.81 22.24 4.82
C LYS A 86 -3.79 21.29 5.53
N LEU A 87 -3.68 19.99 5.31
CA LEU A 87 -4.57 19.01 5.94
C LEU A 87 -3.97 18.50 7.25
N ASP A 88 -4.85 18.25 8.22
CA ASP A 88 -4.49 17.78 9.56
C ASP A 88 -4.66 16.28 9.73
N LYS A 89 -5.60 15.68 9.00
CA LYS A 89 -5.90 14.26 9.05
C LYS A 89 -6.33 13.82 7.66
N ILE A 90 -6.01 12.59 7.27
CA ILE A 90 -6.38 12.04 5.96
C ILE A 90 -6.77 10.57 6.09
N LEU A 91 -7.85 10.19 5.42
CA LEU A 91 -8.20 8.79 5.18
C LEU A 91 -7.58 8.35 3.85
N PHE A 92 -6.63 7.45 3.92
CA PHE A 92 -5.98 6.84 2.76
C PHE A 92 -6.75 5.59 2.34
N LEU A 93 -7.06 5.47 1.05
CA LEU A 93 -7.69 4.30 0.43
C LEU A 93 -6.87 3.89 -0.81
N ASP A 94 -6.50 2.62 -0.93
CA ASP A 94 -5.88 2.10 -2.16
C ASP A 94 -6.93 2.00 -3.30
N ASP A 95 -6.47 1.84 -4.54
CA ASP A 95 -7.30 1.80 -5.75
C ASP A 95 -8.05 0.46 -5.97
N ASP A 96 -7.69 -0.55 -5.19
CA ASP A 96 -8.17 -1.93 -5.29
C ASP A 96 -9.04 -2.35 -4.09
N ILE A 97 -9.77 -1.38 -3.52
CA ILE A 97 -10.70 -1.57 -2.40
C ILE A 97 -12.16 -1.37 -2.82
N VAL A 98 -13.06 -1.85 -1.97
CA VAL A 98 -14.49 -1.52 -2.02
C VAL A 98 -14.93 -1.04 -0.64
N VAL A 99 -15.57 0.13 -0.60
CA VAL A 99 -16.24 0.64 0.60
C VAL A 99 -17.67 0.07 0.65
N GLN A 100 -18.00 -0.58 1.76
CA GLN A 100 -19.30 -1.23 2.00
C GLN A 100 -20.16 -0.48 3.02
N LYS A 101 -19.54 0.32 3.89
CA LYS A 101 -20.21 1.03 5.00
C LYS A 101 -19.71 2.47 5.10
N ASP A 102 -20.49 3.31 5.77
CA ASP A 102 -20.10 4.69 6.04
C ASP A 102 -18.78 4.75 6.85
N LEU A 103 -17.86 5.60 6.41
CA LEU A 103 -16.52 5.76 7.00
C LEU A 103 -16.43 7.03 7.85
N THR A 104 -17.52 7.77 8.04
CA THR A 104 -17.51 9.09 8.68
C THR A 104 -17.02 9.01 10.13
N SER A 105 -17.36 7.95 10.86
CA SER A 105 -16.93 7.81 12.25
C SER A 105 -15.43 7.56 12.43
N LEU A 106 -14.67 7.17 11.39
CA LEU A 106 -13.20 7.08 11.46
C LEU A 106 -12.56 8.41 11.86
N TRP A 107 -13.12 9.54 11.40
CA TRP A 107 -12.58 10.87 11.67
C TRP A 107 -12.59 11.23 13.18
N SER A 108 -13.53 10.64 13.91
CA SER A 108 -13.73 10.86 15.35
C SER A 108 -12.91 9.92 16.24
N ILE A 109 -12.22 8.93 15.66
CA ILE A 109 -11.35 8.04 16.43
C ILE A 109 -10.16 8.84 16.98
N ASP A 110 -9.96 8.74 18.29
CA ASP A 110 -8.76 9.22 18.96
C ASP A 110 -7.62 8.23 18.72
N LEU A 111 -6.60 8.66 17.96
CA LEU A 111 -5.41 7.85 17.71
C LEU A 111 -4.45 7.83 18.91
N GLN A 112 -4.80 8.44 20.03
CA GLN A 112 -4.00 8.45 21.28
C GLN A 112 -2.60 9.01 21.05
N GLY A 113 -2.50 10.04 20.21
CA GLY A 113 -1.24 10.65 19.80
C GLY A 113 -0.39 9.79 18.84
N MET A 114 -0.92 8.68 18.32
CA MET A 114 -0.28 7.91 17.24
C MET A 114 -0.52 8.58 15.88
N VAL A 115 0.36 8.26 14.92
CA VAL A 115 0.31 8.87 13.58
C VAL A 115 -0.61 8.10 12.64
N ASN A 116 -0.63 6.78 12.73
CA ASN A 116 -1.39 5.90 11.86
C ASN A 116 -2.49 5.19 12.65
N GLY A 117 -3.70 5.11 12.10
CA GLY A 117 -4.74 4.17 12.52
C GLY A 117 -4.90 3.10 11.45
N ALA A 118 -4.69 1.84 11.81
CA ALA A 118 -4.77 0.71 10.89
C ALA A 118 -5.32 -0.55 11.57
N VAL A 119 -5.91 -1.45 10.78
CA VAL A 119 -6.32 -2.77 11.27
C VAL A 119 -5.12 -3.71 11.30
N GLU A 120 -4.93 -4.33 12.46
CA GLU A 120 -3.89 -5.34 12.71
C GLU A 120 -4.21 -6.68 12.04
N THR A 121 -3.20 -7.30 11.42
CA THR A 121 -3.36 -8.51 10.60
C THR A 121 -2.93 -9.81 11.31
N CYS A 122 -2.37 -9.74 12.52
CA CYS A 122 -1.67 -10.88 13.14
C CYS A 122 -2.52 -11.98 13.82
N LYS A 123 -3.86 -11.94 13.80
CA LYS A 123 -4.67 -13.05 14.39
C LYS A 123 -5.14 -14.11 13.39
N GLU A 124 -4.77 -14.02 12.11
CA GLU A 124 -5.05 -15.02 11.06
C GLU A 124 -3.76 -15.48 10.37
N SER A 125 -3.83 -16.00 9.14
CA SER A 125 -2.71 -16.46 8.28
C SER A 125 -1.67 -15.39 7.92
N PHE A 126 -1.61 -14.26 8.63
CA PHE A 126 -0.82 -13.08 8.29
C PHE A 126 0.20 -12.67 9.34
N HIS A 127 1.08 -11.83 8.81
CA HIS A 127 2.50 -11.74 9.04
C HIS A 127 2.82 -10.77 10.19
N ARG A 128 3.53 -11.27 11.21
CA ARG A 128 4.25 -10.43 12.18
C ARG A 128 5.49 -9.85 11.51
N TYR A 129 6.22 -9.01 12.25
CA TYR A 129 7.40 -8.33 11.71
C TYR A 129 8.47 -9.31 11.21
N ASP A 130 8.60 -10.50 11.81
CA ASP A 130 9.53 -11.57 11.42
C ASP A 130 9.40 -12.02 9.96
N LYS A 131 8.20 -11.90 9.37
CA LYS A 131 7.95 -12.26 7.97
C LYS A 131 8.33 -11.16 6.97
N TYR A 132 8.46 -9.92 7.44
CA TYR A 132 8.72 -8.76 6.59
C TYR A 132 10.15 -8.25 6.69
N LEU A 133 10.78 -8.41 7.85
CA LEU A 133 12.10 -7.85 8.16
C LEU A 133 13.12 -8.95 8.38
N ASN A 134 14.38 -8.66 8.06
CA ASN A 134 15.48 -9.59 8.26
C ASN A 134 16.02 -9.50 9.70
N PHE A 135 15.46 -10.28 10.62
CA PHE A 135 15.90 -10.32 12.02
C PHE A 135 17.29 -10.95 12.25
N SER A 136 17.89 -11.56 11.24
CA SER A 136 19.32 -11.94 11.30
C SER A 136 20.23 -10.72 11.17
N ASN A 137 19.73 -9.57 10.73
CA ASN A 137 20.47 -8.32 10.70
C ASN A 137 20.45 -7.64 12.09
N PRO A 138 21.62 -7.33 12.69
CA PRO A 138 21.69 -6.72 14.02
C PRO A 138 20.92 -5.40 14.16
N ILE A 139 20.84 -4.60 13.09
CA ILE A 139 20.12 -3.32 13.11
C ILE A 139 18.62 -3.57 13.29
N ILE A 140 18.05 -4.55 12.57
CA ILE A 140 16.63 -4.90 12.73
C ILE A 140 16.38 -5.48 14.12
N TYR A 141 17.21 -6.44 14.55
CA TYR A 141 17.07 -7.09 15.85
C TYR A 141 17.12 -6.10 17.02
N ALA A 142 17.98 -5.08 16.94
CA ALA A 142 18.13 -4.09 18.01
C ALA A 142 16.99 -3.05 18.08
N ASN A 143 16.21 -2.87 17.00
CA ASN A 143 15.22 -1.78 16.92
C ASN A 143 13.76 -2.26 16.90
N PHE A 144 13.51 -3.54 16.59
CA PHE A 144 12.15 -4.06 16.41
C PHE A 144 11.93 -5.36 17.15
N ASP A 145 10.69 -5.63 17.53
CA ASP A 145 10.26 -6.93 18.06
C ASP A 145 9.79 -7.83 16.90
N PRO A 146 10.36 -9.04 16.70
CA PRO A 146 9.89 -9.98 15.69
C PRO A 146 8.42 -10.38 15.88
N ASN A 147 7.91 -10.30 17.11
CA ASN A 147 6.54 -10.65 17.46
C ASN A 147 5.54 -9.50 17.29
N ALA A 148 6.00 -8.29 16.97
CA ALA A 148 5.13 -7.16 16.76
C ALA A 148 4.09 -7.45 15.67
N CYS A 149 2.86 -7.01 15.91
CA CYS A 149 1.76 -7.22 14.99
C CYS A 149 1.92 -6.35 13.74
N GLY A 150 1.83 -6.96 12.56
CA GLY A 150 1.74 -6.22 11.31
C GLY A 150 0.36 -5.59 11.12
N TRP A 151 0.30 -4.62 10.22
CA TRP A 151 -0.90 -4.06 9.64
C TRP A 151 -0.69 -3.98 8.11
N ALA A 152 -1.68 -3.54 7.35
CA ALA A 152 -1.52 -3.34 5.91
C ALA A 152 -1.93 -1.94 5.48
N PHE A 153 -1.32 -1.45 4.40
CA PHE A 153 -1.92 -0.35 3.67
C PHE A 153 -3.19 -0.80 2.94
N GLY A 154 -4.07 0.14 2.65
CA GLY A 154 -5.28 -0.11 1.87
C GLY A 154 -6.47 0.67 2.41
N MET A 155 -6.56 0.72 3.74
CA MET A 155 -7.35 1.70 4.45
C MET A 155 -6.61 2.07 5.73
N ASN A 156 -6.22 3.34 5.82
CA ASN A 156 -5.49 3.87 6.96
C ASN A 156 -5.97 5.29 7.22
N ILE A 157 -6.06 5.67 8.49
CA ILE A 157 -6.27 7.07 8.85
C ILE A 157 -4.97 7.64 9.42
N PHE A 158 -4.49 8.73 8.84
CA PHE A 158 -3.23 9.35 9.25
C PHE A 158 -3.49 10.72 9.88
N ASP A 159 -2.92 10.94 11.07
CA ASP A 159 -2.81 12.27 11.66
C ASP A 159 -1.58 12.98 11.08
N LEU A 160 -1.82 13.92 10.17
CA LEU A 160 -0.77 14.66 9.49
C LEU A 160 -0.12 15.72 10.39
N LYS A 161 -0.78 16.17 11.47
CA LYS A 161 -0.17 17.05 12.46
C LYS A 161 0.92 16.31 13.24
N GLU A 162 0.59 15.14 13.80
CA GLU A 162 1.57 14.30 14.50
C GLU A 162 2.63 13.76 13.53
N TRP A 163 2.26 13.46 12.27
CA TRP A 163 3.22 13.10 11.23
C TRP A 163 4.30 14.16 11.04
N ARG A 164 3.89 15.43 10.86
CA ARG A 164 4.82 16.56 10.69
C ARG A 164 5.67 16.77 11.93
N LYS A 165 5.04 16.78 13.12
CA LYS A 165 5.72 16.98 14.41
C LYS A 165 6.82 15.95 14.69
N ARG A 166 6.61 14.69 14.30
CA ARG A 166 7.57 13.60 14.51
C ARG A 166 8.49 13.35 13.30
N ASN A 167 8.34 14.15 12.24
CA ASN A 167 9.08 14.01 10.99
C ASN A 167 9.08 12.57 10.44
N ILE A 168 7.88 11.97 10.32
CA ILE A 168 7.76 10.57 9.91
C ILE A 168 8.31 10.34 8.49
N THR A 169 8.18 11.33 7.59
CA THR A 169 8.79 11.28 6.25
C THR A 169 10.33 11.19 6.33
N GLY A 170 10.96 11.91 7.26
CA GLY A 170 12.40 11.81 7.51
C GLY A 170 12.82 10.46 8.10
N ILE A 171 12.00 9.87 8.99
CA ILE A 171 12.22 8.50 9.49
C ILE A 171 12.18 7.49 8.34
N TYR A 172 11.19 7.64 7.45
CA TYR A 172 11.08 6.82 6.24
C TYR A 172 12.32 6.94 5.35
N HIS A 173 12.83 8.15 5.09
CA HIS A 173 14.06 8.37 4.33
C HIS A 173 15.25 7.66 4.96
N ARG A 174 15.46 7.83 6.26
CA ARG A 174 16.55 7.18 7.00
C ARG A 174 16.54 5.66 6.79
N TRP A 175 15.39 5.03 6.94
CA TRP A 175 15.29 3.59 6.78
C TRP A 175 15.51 3.15 5.34
N GLN A 176 14.99 3.90 4.36
CA GLN A 176 15.24 3.61 2.96
C GLN A 176 16.73 3.67 2.65
N ASP A 177 17.42 4.74 3.06
CA ASP A 177 18.86 4.91 2.84
C ASP A 177 19.66 3.77 3.49
N MET A 178 19.28 3.36 4.70
CA MET A 178 19.91 2.22 5.39
C MET A 178 19.65 0.86 4.72
N ASN A 179 18.63 0.74 3.88
CA ASN A 179 18.31 -0.49 3.15
C ASN A 179 18.69 -0.43 1.65
N GLU A 180 19.63 0.44 1.27
CA GLU A 180 20.10 0.54 -0.13
C GLU A 180 20.61 -0.82 -0.67
N ASP A 181 21.23 -1.63 0.18
CA ASP A 181 21.75 -2.95 -0.17
C ASP A 181 20.72 -4.10 -0.04
N ARG A 182 19.48 -3.80 0.38
CA ARG A 182 18.36 -4.74 0.56
C ARG A 182 18.63 -5.84 1.60
N THR A 183 19.44 -5.54 2.61
CA THR A 183 19.73 -6.46 3.71
C THR A 183 18.75 -6.37 4.87
N LEU A 184 18.06 -5.24 5.06
CA LEU A 184 17.08 -5.04 6.14
C LEU A 184 15.70 -5.62 5.78
N TRP A 185 15.25 -5.39 4.55
CA TRP A 185 14.11 -6.08 3.93
C TRP A 185 14.31 -6.16 2.42
N LYS A 186 13.55 -7.04 1.76
CA LYS A 186 13.75 -7.29 0.33
C LYS A 186 13.06 -6.26 -0.56
N LEU A 187 11.71 -6.23 -0.55
CA LEU A 187 10.91 -5.49 -1.52
C LEU A 187 9.54 -5.06 -0.98
N GLY A 188 8.90 -4.16 -1.73
CA GLY A 188 7.58 -3.62 -1.43
C GLY A 188 7.59 -2.43 -0.48
N THR A 189 6.43 -1.80 -0.33
CA THR A 189 6.23 -0.63 0.53
C THR A 189 5.72 -0.98 1.92
N LEU A 190 5.25 -2.21 2.14
CA LEU A 190 4.76 -2.61 3.45
C LEU A 190 5.88 -2.71 4.50
N PRO A 191 7.01 -3.40 4.26
CA PRO A 191 8.11 -3.42 5.24
C PRO A 191 8.61 -2.02 5.67
N PRO A 192 8.89 -1.07 4.76
CA PRO A 192 9.26 0.28 5.19
C PRO A 192 8.10 1.02 5.88
N GLY A 193 6.84 0.71 5.55
CA GLY A 193 5.67 1.17 6.31
C GLY A 193 5.71 0.73 7.76
N LEU A 194 5.81 -0.58 8.00
CA LEU A 194 5.86 -1.15 9.34
C LEU A 194 7.00 -0.55 10.17
N ILE A 195 8.21 -0.50 9.62
CA ILE A 195 9.37 0.10 10.29
C ILE A 195 9.18 1.59 10.58
N THR A 196 8.64 2.36 9.62
CA THR A 196 8.45 3.81 9.76
C THR A 196 7.44 4.17 10.85
N PHE A 197 6.39 3.37 11.00
CA PHE A 197 5.31 3.60 11.96
C PHE A 197 5.38 2.68 13.19
N TYR A 198 6.53 2.07 13.45
CA TYR A 198 6.72 1.20 14.61
C TYR A 198 6.47 1.98 15.91
N ASN A 199 5.61 1.44 16.79
CA ASN A 199 5.09 2.11 17.99
C ASN A 199 4.40 3.47 17.74
N LEU A 200 3.94 3.71 16.50
CA LEU A 200 3.25 4.92 16.06
C LEU A 200 1.92 4.60 15.35
N THR A 201 1.42 3.38 15.54
CA THR A 201 0.16 2.90 14.95
C THR A 201 -0.83 2.56 16.06
N HIS A 202 -2.01 3.17 16.00
CA HIS A 202 -3.17 2.83 16.82
C HIS A 202 -3.96 1.69 16.14
N PRO A 203 -4.20 0.56 16.84
CA PRO A 203 -4.95 -0.56 16.27
C PRO A 203 -6.43 -0.21 16.16
N LEU A 204 -6.97 -0.29 14.94
CA LEU A 204 -8.40 -0.11 14.69
C LEU A 204 -9.18 -1.41 14.86
N ASP A 205 -10.48 -1.28 15.13
CA ASP A 205 -11.41 -2.41 15.14
C ASP A 205 -11.37 -3.18 13.81
N ARG A 206 -11.51 -4.50 13.88
CA ARG A 206 -11.41 -5.39 12.71
C ARG A 206 -12.51 -5.20 11.68
N GLY A 207 -13.66 -4.69 12.12
CA GLY A 207 -14.76 -4.34 11.23
C GLY A 207 -14.42 -3.19 10.28
N TRP A 208 -13.27 -2.53 10.41
CA TRP A 208 -12.89 -1.44 9.54
C TRP A 208 -12.30 -1.88 8.19
N HIS A 209 -11.45 -2.91 8.17
CA HIS A 209 -10.68 -3.30 6.98
C HIS A 209 -10.47 -4.82 6.93
N ALA A 210 -10.99 -5.47 5.89
CA ALA A 210 -10.73 -6.88 5.59
C ALA A 210 -9.84 -7.02 4.34
N LEU A 211 -8.82 -7.86 4.47
CA LEU A 211 -7.79 -8.11 3.47
C LEU A 211 -7.92 -9.53 2.90
N GLY A 212 -7.21 -9.79 1.81
CA GLY A 212 -6.95 -11.11 1.25
C GLY A 212 -7.79 -11.45 0.03
N LEU A 213 -8.72 -10.60 -0.40
CA LEU A 213 -9.66 -10.95 -1.47
C LEU A 213 -8.95 -11.15 -2.83
N GLY A 214 -7.71 -10.69 -2.97
CA GLY A 214 -6.88 -10.90 -4.16
C GLY A 214 -5.92 -12.09 -4.09
N TYR A 215 -5.93 -12.92 -3.04
CA TYR A 215 -5.09 -14.14 -2.98
C TYR A 215 -5.56 -15.26 -2.05
N ASP A 216 -6.46 -15.02 -1.10
CA ASP A 216 -6.89 -16.02 -0.12
C ASP A 216 -8.29 -16.56 -0.44
N PRO A 217 -8.41 -17.78 -1.01
CA PRO A 217 -9.70 -18.38 -1.34
C PRO A 217 -10.44 -18.94 -0.10
N ALA A 218 -9.94 -18.75 1.13
CA ALA A 218 -10.52 -19.30 2.36
C ALA A 218 -10.91 -18.24 3.39
N LEU A 219 -11.02 -16.96 3.00
CA LEU A 219 -11.49 -15.90 3.89
C LEU A 219 -12.89 -16.19 4.46
N ASN A 220 -13.08 -15.78 5.71
CA ASN A 220 -14.36 -15.84 6.39
C ASN A 220 -15.35 -14.85 5.75
N GLN A 221 -16.39 -15.40 5.12
CA GLN A 221 -17.44 -14.63 4.45
C GLN A 221 -18.11 -13.60 5.38
N THR A 222 -18.40 -13.97 6.63
CA THR A 222 -19.01 -13.08 7.61
C THR A 222 -18.08 -11.92 7.97
N ALA A 223 -16.76 -12.13 7.98
CA ALA A 223 -15.80 -11.06 8.19
C ALA A 223 -15.79 -10.07 7.01
N ILE A 224 -15.89 -10.57 5.77
CA ILE A 224 -15.99 -9.74 4.56
C ILE A 224 -17.27 -8.90 4.61
N GLU A 225 -18.43 -9.51 4.86
CA GLU A 225 -19.73 -8.81 4.92
C GLU A 225 -19.80 -7.77 6.04
N ASN A 226 -19.12 -8.03 7.16
CA ASN A 226 -19.08 -7.12 8.28
C ASN A 226 -18.05 -5.99 8.15
N ALA A 227 -17.06 -6.12 7.27
CA ALA A 227 -16.03 -5.10 7.09
C ALA A 227 -16.58 -3.84 6.40
N ALA A 228 -16.15 -2.66 6.84
CA ALA A 228 -16.46 -1.39 6.23
C ALA A 228 -15.72 -1.20 4.91
N VAL A 229 -14.47 -1.66 4.83
CA VAL A 229 -13.65 -1.69 3.61
C VAL A 229 -13.14 -3.11 3.38
N ILE A 230 -13.31 -3.62 2.16
CA ILE A 230 -12.72 -4.88 1.71
C ILE A 230 -11.65 -4.58 0.67
N HIS A 231 -10.56 -5.34 0.70
CA HIS A 231 -9.38 -5.08 -0.11
C HIS A 231 -9.02 -6.29 -0.95
N TYR A 232 -8.97 -6.10 -2.26
CA TYR A 232 -8.49 -7.09 -3.21
C TYR A 232 -6.96 -7.09 -3.30
N ASN A 233 -6.25 -6.89 -2.19
CA ASN A 233 -4.79 -6.95 -2.15
C ASN A 233 -4.35 -8.34 -2.63
N GLY A 234 -3.36 -8.37 -3.55
CA GLY A 234 -2.97 -9.58 -4.26
C GLY A 234 -3.06 -9.46 -5.79
N ASN A 235 -2.92 -10.61 -6.46
CA ASN A 235 -2.83 -10.70 -7.91
C ASN A 235 -4.17 -11.03 -8.58
N TYR A 236 -5.07 -11.73 -7.88
CA TYR A 236 -6.35 -12.19 -8.41
C TYR A 236 -7.41 -11.09 -8.29
N LYS A 237 -7.23 -10.02 -9.06
CA LYS A 237 -8.10 -8.84 -9.06
C LYS A 237 -9.48 -9.15 -9.65
N PRO A 238 -10.56 -8.54 -9.15
CA PRO A 238 -11.94 -8.87 -9.54
C PRO A 238 -12.25 -8.57 -11.01
N TRP A 239 -11.52 -7.63 -11.62
CA TRP A 239 -11.60 -7.28 -13.05
C TRP A 239 -10.76 -8.17 -13.97
N LEU A 240 -10.18 -9.25 -13.46
CA LEU A 240 -9.41 -10.22 -14.24
C LEU A 240 -10.16 -11.55 -14.34
N ASP A 241 -9.92 -12.30 -15.42
CA ASP A 241 -10.48 -13.64 -15.60
C ASP A 241 -10.06 -14.59 -14.48
N LEU A 242 -8.84 -14.41 -13.97
CA LEU A 242 -8.27 -15.21 -12.89
C LEU A 242 -8.82 -14.87 -11.50
N ALA A 243 -9.74 -13.91 -11.35
CA ALA A 243 -10.21 -13.53 -10.02
C ALA A 243 -10.85 -14.72 -9.28
N ILE A 244 -10.80 -14.66 -7.95
CA ILE A 244 -11.49 -15.62 -7.10
C ILE A 244 -13.00 -15.39 -7.26
N SER A 245 -13.69 -16.31 -7.95
CA SER A 245 -15.08 -16.12 -8.41
C SER A 245 -16.03 -15.70 -7.30
N LYS A 246 -15.92 -16.31 -6.10
CA LYS A 246 -16.80 -15.98 -4.97
C LYS A 246 -16.65 -14.56 -4.41
N TYR A 247 -15.57 -13.86 -4.72
CA TYR A 247 -15.38 -12.47 -4.28
C TYR A 247 -15.66 -11.44 -5.38
N LYS A 248 -15.92 -11.86 -6.62
CA LYS A 248 -16.18 -10.92 -7.73
C LYS A 248 -17.39 -10.03 -7.47
N ALA A 249 -18.47 -10.61 -6.94
CA ALA A 249 -19.76 -9.95 -6.72
C ALA A 249 -19.68 -8.68 -5.85
N TYR A 250 -18.72 -8.61 -4.90
CA TYR A 250 -18.59 -7.41 -4.07
C TYR A 250 -18.08 -6.19 -4.84
N TRP A 251 -17.34 -6.40 -5.94
CA TRP A 251 -16.84 -5.35 -6.82
C TRP A 251 -17.77 -5.14 -8.02
N SER A 252 -18.21 -6.21 -8.69
CA SER A 252 -18.97 -6.11 -9.94
C SER A 252 -20.30 -5.35 -9.78
N LYS A 253 -20.91 -5.36 -8.59
CA LYS A 253 -22.12 -4.57 -8.31
C LYS A 253 -21.94 -3.05 -8.45
N TYR A 254 -20.70 -2.55 -8.48
CA TYR A 254 -20.39 -1.13 -8.69
C TYR A 254 -19.90 -0.82 -10.11
N VAL A 255 -19.83 -1.83 -10.99
CA VAL A 255 -19.33 -1.69 -12.36
C VAL A 255 -20.49 -1.32 -13.28
N MET A 256 -20.31 -0.23 -14.03
CA MET A 256 -21.25 0.20 -15.06
C MET A 256 -20.98 -0.58 -16.36
N PHE A 257 -21.45 -1.83 -16.45
CA PHE A 257 -21.22 -2.70 -17.61
C PHE A 257 -21.81 -2.17 -18.93
N ASP A 258 -22.73 -1.23 -18.86
CA ASP A 258 -23.27 -0.51 -20.01
C ASP A 258 -22.35 0.60 -20.53
N ASN A 259 -21.33 0.99 -19.76
CA ASN A 259 -20.35 2.00 -20.17
C ASN A 259 -19.60 1.54 -21.44
N PRO A 260 -19.65 2.33 -22.55
CA PRO A 260 -19.04 1.95 -23.82
C PRO A 260 -17.55 1.63 -23.73
N PHE A 261 -16.81 2.31 -22.85
CA PHE A 261 -15.38 2.06 -22.66
C PHE A 261 -15.12 0.76 -21.91
N LEU A 262 -15.97 0.40 -20.94
CA LEU A 262 -15.83 -0.85 -20.18
C LEU A 262 -16.22 -2.08 -21.01
N ARG A 263 -17.16 -1.94 -21.94
CA ARG A 263 -17.50 -3.01 -22.89
C ARG A 263 -16.32 -3.43 -23.77
N LEU A 264 -15.37 -2.53 -24.02
CA LEU A 264 -14.14 -2.83 -24.76
C LEU A 264 -13.12 -3.63 -23.93
N CYS A 265 -13.29 -3.70 -22.61
CA CYS A 265 -12.36 -4.34 -21.69
C CYS A 265 -12.70 -5.81 -21.40
N SER A 266 -13.71 -6.39 -22.06
CA SER A 266 -14.16 -7.78 -21.86
C SER A 266 -14.45 -8.14 -20.39
N ILE A 267 -14.87 -7.16 -19.59
CA ILE A 267 -15.25 -7.39 -18.19
C ILE A 267 -16.67 -7.94 -18.19
N SER A 268 -16.85 -9.19 -17.73
CA SER A 268 -18.17 -9.81 -17.57
C SER A 268 -18.61 -9.84 -16.11
N GLU A 269 -19.92 -9.97 -15.92
CA GLU A 269 -20.57 -10.19 -14.61
C GLU A 269 -20.12 -11.50 -13.95
#